data_AF-A0A949A3F5-F1
#
_entry.id   AF-A0A949A3F5-F1
#
_cell.length_a   1.000
_cell.length_b   1.000
_cell.length_c   1.000
_cell.angle_alpha   90.00
_cell.angle_beta   90.00
_cell.angle_gamma   90.00
#
_symmetry.space_group_name_H-M   'P 1'
#
loop_
_entity.id
_entity.type
_entity.pdbx_description
1 polymer ?
#
loop_
_entity_poly.entity_id
_entity_poly.type
_entity_poly.pdbx_seq_one_letter_code
_entity_poly.pdbx_strand_id
1 'polypeptide(L)' 'MKKTISTLLAIAFALSIAGTVYAASGKCTVVSVEDNKVTLDCGSNAGDFPVGTDVKIKSEKKKAIEGC' A
#
# COMPACT_ATOMS: atom_id res chain seq x y z
N MET A 1 -36.78 -12.90 20.88
CA MET A 1 -35.71 -11.95 21.27
C MET A 1 -34.30 -12.54 21.20
N LYS A 2 -34.05 -13.83 21.53
CA LYS A 2 -32.69 -14.44 21.46
C LYS A 2 -32.15 -14.65 20.03
N LYS A 3 -33.03 -14.92 19.05
CA LYS A 3 -32.64 -15.25 17.66
C LYS A 3 -32.28 -14.03 16.80
N THR A 4 -32.80 -12.84 17.11
CA THR A 4 -32.54 -11.61 16.35
C THR A 4 -31.19 -10.98 16.70
N ILE A 5 -30.74 -11.16 17.95
CA ILE A 5 -29.45 -10.66 18.43
C ILE A 5 -28.29 -11.41 17.75
N SER A 6 -28.41 -12.73 17.57
CA SER A 6 -27.39 -13.53 16.88
C SER A 6 -27.25 -13.15 15.40
N THR A 7 -28.35 -12.85 14.70
CA THR A 7 -28.28 -12.46 13.29
C THR A 7 -27.65 -11.08 13.11
N LEU A 8 -27.94 -10.13 14.02
CA LEU A 8 -27.36 -8.79 13.97
C LEU A 8 -25.84 -8.80 14.25
N LEU A 9 -25.40 -9.66 15.17
CA LEU A 9 -23.98 -9.81 15.50
C LEU A 9 -23.19 -10.46 14.36
N ALA A 10 -23.79 -11.41 13.63
CA ALA A 10 -23.19 -12.02 12.45
C ALA A 10 -23.00 -11.02 11.29
N ILE A 11 -23.93 -10.10 11.10
CA ILE A 11 -23.84 -9.05 10.08
C ILE A 11 -22.75 -8.03 10.43
N ALA A 12 -22.61 -7.66 11.72
CA ALA A 12 -21.54 -6.76 12.17
C ALA A 12 -20.14 -7.37 12.00
N PHE A 13 -19.99 -8.68 12.23
CA PHE A 13 -18.72 -9.39 12.00
C PHE A 13 -18.36 -9.45 10.51
N ALA A 14 -19.34 -9.68 9.64
CA ALA A 14 -19.14 -9.71 8.18
C ALA A 14 -18.72 -8.34 7.59
N LEU A 15 -19.06 -7.23 8.23
CA LEU A 15 -18.62 -5.89 7.81
C LEU A 15 -17.21 -5.53 8.35
N SER A 16 -16.76 -6.22 9.40
CA SER A 16 -15.44 -5.95 10.02
C SER A 16 -14.26 -6.49 9.19
N ILE A 17 -14.52 -7.43 8.28
CA ILE A 17 -13.51 -7.98 7.34
C ILE A 17 -13.35 -7.14 6.06
N ALA A 18 -14.17 -6.10 5.86
CA ALA A 18 -14.02 -5.15 4.76
C ALA A 18 -12.96 -4.06 5.02
N GLY A 19 -12.17 -4.20 6.09
CA GLY A 19 -10.93 -3.45 6.28
C GLY A 19 -9.83 -4.00 5.36
N THR A 20 -10.00 -3.89 4.05
CA THR A 20 -8.86 -4.02 3.14
C THR A 20 -7.87 -2.94 3.54
N VAL A 21 -6.74 -3.34 4.12
CA VAL A 21 -5.54 -2.52 4.22
C VAL A 21 -5.14 -2.17 2.80
N TYR A 22 -5.71 -1.11 2.25
CA TYR A 22 -5.19 -0.48 1.06
C TYR A 22 -3.79 -0.01 1.45
N ALA A 23 -2.78 -0.81 1.12
CA ALA A 23 -1.40 -0.38 1.23
C ALA A 23 -1.30 0.93 0.44
N ALA A 24 -1.08 2.03 1.15
CA ALA A 24 -0.91 3.35 0.56
C ALA A 24 0.23 3.23 -0.47
N SER A 25 -0.11 3.28 -1.75
CA SER A 25 0.87 3.23 -2.81
C SER A 25 1.23 4.67 -3.15
N GLY A 26 2.33 5.15 -2.58
CA GLY A 26 2.92 6.43 -2.93
C GLY A 26 3.74 6.31 -4.22
N LYS A 27 3.56 7.24 -5.15
CA LYS A 27 4.53 7.43 -6.24
C LYS A 27 5.72 8.19 -5.66
N CYS A 28 6.91 7.61 -5.79
CA CYS A 28 8.16 8.22 -5.36
C CYS A 28 9.15 8.26 -6.51
N THR A 29 10.01 9.27 -6.52
CA THR A 29 11.10 9.40 -7.48
C THR A 29 12.41 8.98 -6.81
N VAL A 30 13.21 8.18 -7.51
CA VAL A 30 14.59 7.88 -7.06
C VAL A 30 15.44 9.12 -7.28
N VAL A 31 15.99 9.68 -6.21
CA VAL A 31 16.84 10.89 -6.27
C VAL A 31 18.33 10.59 -6.16
N SER A 32 18.70 9.50 -5.46
CA SER A 32 20.08 9.03 -5.36
C SER A 32 20.13 7.51 -5.14
N VAL A 33 21.19 6.89 -5.63
CA VAL A 33 21.53 5.49 -5.38
C VAL A 33 23.00 5.44 -4.96
N GLU A 34 23.25 4.97 -3.75
CA GLU A 34 24.57 4.91 -3.14
C GLU A 34 24.80 3.50 -2.61
N ASP A 35 25.74 2.77 -3.21
CA ASP A 35 26.01 1.36 -2.93
C ASP A 35 24.73 0.50 -2.93
N ASN A 36 24.22 0.18 -1.74
CA ASN A 36 23.05 -0.66 -1.49
C ASN A 36 21.86 0.12 -0.92
N LYS A 37 21.91 1.46 -0.94
CA LYS A 37 20.87 2.34 -0.42
C LYS A 37 20.26 3.15 -1.55
N VAL A 38 18.93 3.23 -1.54
CA VAL A 38 18.15 4.03 -2.49
C VAL A 38 17.46 5.14 -1.71
N THR A 39 17.67 6.39 -2.12
CA THR A 39 16.96 7.55 -1.57
C THR A 39 15.76 7.85 -2.46
N LEU A 40 14.57 7.81 -1.88
CA LEU A 40 13.31 8.08 -2.55
C LEU A 40 12.74 9.41 -2.07
N ASP A 41 12.36 10.28 -3.01
CA ASP A 41 11.50 11.42 -2.73
C ASP A 41 10.05 11.00 -2.97
N CYS A 42 9.28 10.90 -1.89
CA CYS A 42 7.86 10.56 -1.89
C CYS A 42 6.96 11.78 -1.65
N GLY A 43 7.51 13.01 -1.65
CA GLY A 43 6.80 14.23 -1.30
C GLY A 43 6.02 14.12 0.00
N SER A 44 4.76 14.59 -0.01
CA SER A 44 3.87 14.57 1.17
C SER A 44 3.56 13.18 1.71
N ASN A 45 3.81 12.12 0.94
CA ASN A 45 3.54 10.74 1.34
C ASN A 45 4.72 10.09 2.06
N ALA A 46 5.84 10.81 2.25
CA ALA A 46 7.00 10.26 2.96
C ALA A 46 6.66 9.81 4.39
N GLY A 47 5.71 10.50 5.04
CA GLY A 47 5.22 10.15 6.38
C GLY A 47 4.44 8.83 6.44
N ASP A 48 3.97 8.31 5.31
CA ASP A 48 3.21 7.06 5.23
C ASP A 48 4.12 5.80 5.27
N PHE A 49 5.44 5.99 5.20
CA PHE A 49 6.45 4.92 5.21
C PHE A 49 7.31 4.98 6.48
N PRO A 50 6.80 4.46 7.61
CA PRO A 50 7.54 4.51 8.86
C PRO A 50 8.81 3.66 8.80
N VAL A 51 9.83 4.07 9.56
CA VAL A 51 11.13 3.39 9.62
C VAL A 51 10.95 1.94 10.08
N GLY A 52 11.63 1.01 9.40
CA GLY A 52 11.54 -0.43 9.67
C GLY A 52 10.41 -1.16 8.92
N THR A 53 9.64 -0.45 8.10
CA THR A 53 8.60 -1.04 7.25
C THR A 53 9.21 -1.64 5.99
N ASP A 54 8.86 -2.88 5.68
CA ASP A 54 9.16 -3.48 4.39
C ASP A 54 8.33 -2.82 3.28
N VAL A 55 9.00 -2.21 2.31
CA VAL A 55 8.36 -1.55 1.17
C VAL A 55 8.61 -2.30 -0.13
N LYS A 56 7.53 -2.51 -0.90
CA LYS A 56 7.62 -3.13 -2.23
C LYS A 56 7.78 -2.05 -3.30
N ILE A 57 8.98 -1.93 -3.86
CA ILE A 57 9.25 -1.01 -4.97
C ILE A 57 8.75 -1.65 -6.28
N LYS A 58 7.89 -0.94 -7.01
CA LYS A 58 7.45 -1.32 -8.36
C LYS A 58 7.78 -0.20 -9.32
N SER A 59 8.67 -0.45 -10.28
CA SER A 59 8.90 0.47 -11.38
C SER A 59 7.78 0.34 -12.41
N GLU A 60 7.34 1.46 -12.99
CA GLU A 60 6.49 1.40 -14.17
C GLU A 60 7.25 0.68 -15.29
N LYS A 61 6.58 -0.28 -15.94
CA LYS A 61 7.15 -0.90 -17.12
C LYS A 61 7.25 0.19 -18.18
N LYS A 62 8.47 0.55 -18.59
CA LYS A 62 8.64 1.29 -19.85
C LYS A 62 7.95 0.44 -20.92
N LYS A 63 6.91 0.98 -21.57
CA LYS A 63 6.42 0.38 -22.81
C LYS A 63 7.65 0.28 -23.69
N ALA A 64 8.02 -0.92 -24.11
CA ALA A 64 9.02 -1.08 -25.15
C ALA A 64 8.51 -0.23 -26.31
N ILE A 65 9.24 0.84 -26.64
CA ILE A 65 9.00 1.55 -27.88
C ILE A 65 9.43 0.54 -28.93
N GLU A 66 8.46 -0.08 -29.61
CA GLU A 66 8.75 -0.95 -30.75
C GLU A 66 9.51 -0.12 -31.79
N GLY A 67 10.80 -0.42 -31.98
CA GLY A 67 11.61 0.17 -33.04
C GLY A 67 12.96 0.77 -32.63
N CYS A 68 13.85 -0.02 -32.04
CA CYS A 68 15.30 0.09 -32.23
C CYS A 68 15.88 -1.32 -32.28
#